data_AF-A0A9X9Q4R8-F1
#
_entry.id   AF-A0A9X9Q4R8-F1
#
_cell.length_a   1.000
_cell.length_b   1.000
_cell.length_c   1.000
_cell.angle_alpha   90.00
_cell.angle_beta   90.00
_cell.angle_gamma   90.00
#
_symmetry.space_group_name_H-M   'P 1'
#
loop_
_entity.id
_entity.type
_entity.pdbx_description
1 polymer ?
#
loop_
_entity_poly.entity_id
_entity_poly.type
_entity_poly.pdbx_seq_one_letter_code
_entity_poly.pdbx_strand_id
1 'polypeptide(L)'
;MKFLSSSTGFILDGFPRYPEEALFLGERGFFPDAAVFIQVDDQDISDRLLPSQIEKWKEKQKKKLERKKLIKELKAKIKDDMISKRRAEL
;
A
#
# COMPACT_ATOMS: atom_id res chain seq x y z
N MET A 1 20.83 -6.49 -6.16
CA MET A 1 21.52 -7.78 -6.37
C MET A 1 22.58 -7.95 -5.29
N LYS A 2 22.44 -8.96 -4.43
CA LYS A 2 23.42 -9.25 -3.38
C LYS A 2 24.13 -10.54 -3.77
N PHE A 3 25.34 -10.42 -4.30
CA PHE A 3 26.20 -11.56 -4.59
C PHE A 3 26.90 -11.96 -3.28
N LEU A 4 26.41 -12.99 -2.61
CA LEU A 4 27.16 -13.67 -1.56
C LEU A 4 28.02 -14.73 -2.25
N SER A 5 29.34 -14.62 -2.17
CA SER A 5 30.24 -15.67 -2.64
C SER A 5 29.96 -16.94 -1.83
N SER A 6 29.37 -17.95 -2.45
CA SER A 6 29.13 -19.24 -1.82
C SER A 6 29.31 -20.31 -2.88
N SER A 7 30.26 -21.22 -2.65
CA SER A 7 30.61 -22.39 -3.45
C SER A 7 29.50 -23.45 -3.53
N THR A 8 28.24 -23.06 -3.29
CA THR A 8 27.08 -23.95 -3.06
C THR A 8 25.88 -23.63 -3.94
N GLY A 9 25.99 -22.62 -4.81
CA GLY A 9 24.89 -22.16 -5.69
C GLY A 9 24.22 -20.87 -5.20
N PHE A 10 23.19 -20.44 -5.94
CA PHE A 10 22.43 -19.22 -5.70
C PHE A 10 20.94 -19.41 -6.04
N ILE A 11 20.08 -18.58 -5.44
CA ILE A 11 18.65 -18.52 -5.76
C ILE A 11 18.38 -17.15 -6.39
N LEU A 12 17.70 -17.15 -7.53
CA LEU A 12 17.16 -15.94 -8.14
C LEU A 12 15.70 -15.79 -7.71
N ASP A 13 15.42 -14.80 -6.87
CA ASP A 13 14.05 -14.48 -6.42
C ASP A 13 13.51 -13.29 -7.24
N GLY A 14 12.44 -13.56 -7.99
CA GLY A 14 11.79 -12.58 -8.84
C GLY A 14 12.62 -12.13 -10.05
N PHE A 15 13.50 -12.99 -10.57
CA PHE A 15 14.25 -12.77 -11.81
C PHE A 15 14.57 -14.14 -12.47
N PRO A 16 14.43 -14.28 -13.79
CA PRO A 16 13.90 -13.32 -14.75
C PRO A 16 12.37 -13.17 -14.65
N ARG A 17 11.85 -11.98 -14.95
CA ARG A 17 10.39 -11.70 -15.07
C ARG A 17 9.97 -11.53 -16.52
N TYR A 18 10.88 -11.08 -17.37
CA TYR A 18 10.60 -10.78 -18.78
C TYR A 18 11.44 -11.65 -19.72
N PRO A 19 10.97 -11.91 -20.95
CA PRO A 19 11.70 -12.73 -21.92
C PRO A 19 13.11 -12.23 -22.21
N GLU A 20 13.31 -10.91 -22.26
CA GLU A 20 14.60 -10.29 -22.55
C GLU A 20 15.62 -10.57 -21.44
N GLU A 21 15.18 -10.63 -20.18
CA GLU A 21 16.01 -10.97 -19.03
C GLU A 21 16.42 -12.45 -19.05
N ALA A 22 15.51 -13.33 -19.46
CA ALA A 22 15.81 -14.74 -19.66
C ALA A 22 16.82 -14.96 -20.79
N LEU A 23 16.66 -14.22 -21.90
CA LEU A 23 17.62 -14.25 -23.01
C LEU A 23 19.01 -13.76 -22.57
N PHE A 24 19.07 -12.65 -21.83
CA PHE A 24 20.32 -12.13 -21.29
C PHE A 24 21.07 -13.15 -20.42
N LEU A 25 20.35 -13.90 -19.57
CA LEU A 25 20.96 -14.99 -18.78
C LEU A 25 21.53 -16.09 -19.69
N GLY A 26 20.76 -16.49 -20.70
CA GLY A 26 21.17 -17.51 -21.68
C GLY A 26 22.42 -17.12 -22.47
N GLU A 27 22.47 -15.88 -22.98
CA GLU A 27 23.64 -15.34 -23.71
C GLU A 27 24.91 -15.28 -22.85
N ARG A 28 24.74 -15.13 -21.54
CA ARG A 28 25.84 -15.08 -20.56
C ARG A 28 26.19 -16.45 -19.97
N GLY A 29 25.53 -17.51 -20.40
CA GLY A 29 25.78 -18.88 -19.93
C GLY A 29 25.23 -19.17 -18.53
N PHE A 30 24.29 -18.37 -18.03
CA PHE A 30 23.64 -18.60 -16.73
C PHE A 30 22.38 -19.44 -16.91
N PHE A 31 22.48 -20.73 -16.57
CA PHE A 31 21.36 -21.67 -16.60
C PHE A 31 21.07 -22.19 -15.19
N PRO A 32 19.87 -21.98 -14.65
CA PRO A 32 19.51 -22.55 -13.35
C PRO A 32 19.28 -24.06 -13.45
N ASP A 33 19.59 -24.79 -12.38
CA ASP A 33 19.30 -26.23 -12.29
C ASP A 33 17.79 -26.53 -12.21
N ALA A 34 17.01 -25.60 -11.67
CA ALA A 34 15.56 -25.70 -11.56
C ALA A 34 14.90 -24.32 -11.55
N ALA A 35 13.64 -24.27 -12.00
CA ALA A 35 12.74 -23.13 -11.84
C ALA A 35 11.52 -23.56 -11.00
N VAL A 36 11.25 -22.84 -9.92
CA VAL A 36 10.13 -23.12 -9.01
C VAL A 36 9.06 -22.06 -9.20
N PHE A 37 7.85 -22.50 -9.55
CA PHE A 37 6.68 -21.62 -9.68
C PHE A 37 5.77 -21.81 -8.49
N ILE A 38 5.49 -20.73 -7.77
CA ILE A 38 4.49 -20.70 -6.71
C ILE A 38 3.20 -20.22 -7.35
N GLN A 39 2.31 -21.17 -7.65
CA GLN A 39 0.98 -20.87 -8.19
C GLN A 39 -0.01 -20.66 -7.04
N VAL A 40 -0.73 -19.55 -7.11
CA VAL A 40 -1.71 -19.12 -6.10
C VAL A 40 -2.82 -18.41 -6.84
N ASP A 41 -4.07 -18.59 -6.39
CA ASP A 41 -5.21 -17.90 -6.97
C ASP A 41 -5.22 -16.41 -6.59
N ASP A 42 -5.70 -15.56 -7.49
CA ASP A 42 -5.82 -14.11 -7.26
C ASP A 42 -6.63 -13.78 -5.99
N GLN A 43 -7.57 -14.66 -5.64
CA GLN A 43 -8.37 -14.56 -4.43
C GLN A 43 -7.51 -14.71 -3.17
N ASP A 44 -6.65 -15.72 -3.10
CA ASP A 44 -5.76 -15.94 -1.96
C ASP A 44 -4.75 -14.79 -1.80
N ILE A 45 -4.27 -14.23 -2.92
CA ILE A 45 -3.40 -13.05 -2.91
C ILE A 45 -4.15 -11.85 -2.31
N SER A 46 -5.39 -11.65 -2.74
CA SER A 46 -6.25 -10.56 -2.29
C SER A 46 -6.57 -10.69 -0.80
N ASP A 47 -6.97 -11.87 -0.35
CA ASP A 47 -7.31 -12.15 1.04
C ASP A 47 -6.11 -12.01 1.97
N ARG A 48 -4.91 -12.32 1.49
CA ARG A 48 -3.68 -12.12 2.26
C ARG A 48 -3.25 -10.65 2.35
N LEU A 49 -3.32 -9.90 1.25
CA LEU A 49 -2.69 -8.57 1.16
C LEU A 49 -3.65 -7.42 1.50
N LEU A 50 -4.92 -7.50 1.08
CA LEU A 50 -5.84 -6.37 1.13
C LEU A 50 -6.36 -6.01 2.54
N PRO A 51 -6.63 -6.93 3.47
CA PRO A 51 -7.25 -6.57 4.76
C PRO A 51 -6.47 -5.50 5.52
N SER A 52 -5.13 -5.64 5.56
CA SER A 52 -4.25 -4.67 6.24
C SER A 52 -4.27 -3.28 5.58
N GLN A 53 -4.38 -3.22 4.25
CA GLN A 53 -4.41 -1.97 3.50
C GLN A 53 -5.78 -1.29 3.61
N ILE A 54 -6.85 -2.10 3.57
CA ILE A 54 -8.23 -1.66 3.74
C ILE A 54 -8.42 -1.06 5.14
N GLU A 55 -7.90 -1.70 6.18
CA GLU A 55 -8.03 -1.19 7.55
C GLU A 55 -7.33 0.17 7.71
N LYS A 56 -6.08 0.28 7.23
CA LYS A 56 -5.35 1.56 7.19
C LYS A 56 -6.11 2.64 6.43
N TRP A 57 -6.77 2.28 5.34
CA TRP A 57 -7.59 3.20 4.57
C TRP A 57 -8.84 3.64 5.33
N LYS A 58 -9.56 2.71 5.97
CA LYS A 58 -10.75 3.00 6.80
C LYS A 58 -10.41 3.96 7.94
N GLU A 59 -9.30 3.74 8.64
CA GLU A 59 -8.84 4.64 9.69
C GLU A 59 -8.57 6.07 9.17
N LYS A 60 -7.93 6.20 8.01
CA LYS A 60 -7.70 7.50 7.36
C LYS A 60 -9.01 8.19 7.01
N GLN A 61 -10.00 7.47 6.49
CA GLN A 61 -11.32 8.02 6.20
C GLN A 61 -12.05 8.46 7.47
N LYS A 62 -12.01 7.66 8.53
CA LYS A 62 -12.61 7.99 9.83
C LYS A 62 -12.03 9.28 10.40
N LYS A 63 -10.69 9.40 10.46
CA LYS A 63 -10.01 10.63 10.92
C LYS A 63 -10.38 11.84 10.08
N LYS A 64 -10.50 11.68 8.76
CA LYS A 64 -10.93 12.76 7.85
C LYS A 64 -12.36 13.19 8.12
N LEU A 65 -13.26 12.25 8.37
CA LEU A 65 -14.67 12.52 8.68
C LEU A 65 -14.82 13.23 10.04
N GLU A 66 -14.12 12.78 11.07
CA GLU A 66 -14.13 13.41 12.41
C GLU A 66 -13.63 14.86 12.35
N ARG A 67 -12.53 15.13 11.64
CA ARG A 67 -12.03 16.50 11.44
C ARG A 67 -13.07 17.38 10.75
N LYS A 68 -13.74 16.88 9.71
CA LYS A 68 -14.81 17.62 9.02
C LYS A 68 -15.98 17.94 9.95
N LYS A 69 -16.39 16.99 10.82
CA LYS A 69 -17.45 17.21 11.81
C LYS A 69 -17.06 18.29 12.81
N LEU A 70 -15.86 18.21 13.40
CA LEU A 70 -15.35 19.20 14.35
C LEU A 70 -15.33 20.61 13.75
N ILE A 71 -14.83 20.76 12.52
CA ILE A 71 -14.81 22.07 11.83
C ILE A 71 -16.23 22.60 11.61
N LYS A 72 -17.18 21.74 11.24
CA LYS A 72 -18.59 22.12 11.04
C LYS A 72 -19.22 22.60 12.35
N GLU A 73 -18.99 21.88 13.44
CA GLU A 73 -19.52 22.22 14.77
C GLU A 73 -18.92 23.54 15.30
N LEU A 74 -17.61 23.74 15.15
CA LEU A 74 -16.97 25.00 15.54
C LEU A 74 -17.52 26.19 14.75
N LYS A 75 -17.69 26.04 13.43
CA LYS A 75 -18.30 27.09 12.59
C LYS A 75 -19.75 27.39 13.00
N ALA A 76 -20.52 26.38 13.37
CA ALA A 76 -21.89 26.57 13.86
C ALA A 76 -21.90 27.35 15.18
N LYS A 77 -21.07 26.97 16.16
CA LYS A 77 -20.93 27.68 17.44
C LYS A 77 -20.55 29.15 17.24
N ILE A 78 -19.54 29.43 16.41
CA ILE A 78 -19.14 30.81 16.10
C ILE A 78 -20.29 31.61 15.49
N LYS A 79 -21.06 31.00 14.59
CA LYS A 79 -22.24 31.64 13.99
C LYS A 79 -23.31 31.96 15.04
N ASP A 80 -23.60 31.03 15.94
CA ASP A 80 -24.62 31.19 16.98
C ASP A 80 -24.20 32.26 18.02
N ASP A 81 -22.91 32.31 18.37
CA ASP A 81 -22.35 33.34 19.26
C ASP A 81 -22.43 34.73 18.63
N MET A 82 -22.13 34.85 17.33
CA MET A 82 -22.28 36.12 16.59
C MET A 82 -23.73 36.59 16.53
N ILE A 83 -24.68 35.66 16.31
CA ILE A 83 -26.12 35.98 16.31
C ILE A 83 -26.56 36.43 17.70
N SER A 84 -26.10 35.76 18.76
CA SER A 84 -26.47 36.08 20.14
C SER A 84 -25.95 37.46 20.57
N LYS A 85 -24.69 37.79 20.25
CA LYS A 85 -24.11 39.12 20.49
C LYS A 85 -24.91 40.22 19.79
N ARG A 86 -25.22 40.05 18.51
CA ARG A 86 -25.99 41.01 17.73
C ARG A 86 -27.41 41.24 18.26
N ARG A 87 -28.02 40.23 18.88
CA ARG A 87 -29.35 40.34 19.50
C ARG A 87 -29.32 41.07 20.85
N ALA A 88 -28.21 41.03 21.58
CA ALA A 88 -28.07 41.71 22.86
C ALA A 88 -27.77 43.22 22.74
N GLU A 89 -27.36 43.66 21.55
CA GLU A 89 -27.08 45.06 21.21
C GLU A 89 -28.32 45.82 20.67
N LEU A 90 -29.47 45.14 20.52
CA LEU A 90 -30.77 45.69 20.12
C LEU A 90 -31.72 45.77 21.31
#